data_AF-A0A535A8C8-F1
#
_entry.id   AF-A0A535A8C8-F1
#
_cell.length_a   1.000
_cell.length_b   1.000
_cell.length_c   1.000
_cell.angle_alpha   90.00
_cell.angle_beta   90.00
_cell.angle_gamma   90.00
#
_symmetry.space_group_name_H-M   'P 1'
#
loop_
_entity.id
_entity.type
_entity.pdbx_description
1 polymer ?
#
loop_
_entity_poly.entity_id
_entity_poly.type
_entity_poly.pdbx_seq_one_letter_code
_entity_poly.pdbx_strand_id
1 'polypeptide(L)' 'MPATERLRERMAAAGVELPPELIEVIAMAAGPMITSLDALLALDLGDLEPFSPARRLPDDAAG' A
#
# COMPACT_ATOMS: atom_id res chain seq x y z
N MET A 1 0.49 -8.71 -15.74
CA MET A 1 0.55 -7.29 -16.15
C MET A 1 1.89 -6.69 -15.77
N PRO A 2 2.45 -5.77 -16.56
CA PRO A 2 3.68 -5.05 -16.21
C PRO A 2 3.53 -4.23 -14.91
N ALA A 3 4.60 -4.12 -14.12
CA ALA A 3 4.60 -3.35 -12.85
C ALA A 3 4.20 -1.88 -13.04
N THR A 4 4.62 -1.27 -14.14
CA THR A 4 4.30 0.11 -14.52
C THR A 4 2.81 0.30 -14.79
N GLU A 5 2.15 -0.70 -15.37
CA GLU A 5 0.72 -0.67 -15.66
C GLU A 5 -0.12 -0.83 -14.39
N ARG A 6 0.31 -1.74 -13.51
CA ARG A 6 -0.30 -1.90 -12.18
C ARG A 6 -0.15 -0.62 -11.33
N LEU A 7 0.99 0.07 -11.42
CA LEU A 7 1.20 1.34 -10.73
C LEU A 7 0.26 2.42 -11.27
N ARG A 8 0.11 2.54 -12.60
CA ARG A 8 -0.80 3.49 -13.24
C ARG A 8 -2.24 3.32 -12.77
N GLU A 9 -2.75 2.09 -12.77
CA GLU A 9 -4.10 1.78 -12.31
C GLU A 9 -4.33 2.17 -10.85
N ARG A 10 -3.34 1.92 -9.98
CA ARG A 10 -3.42 2.28 -8.56
C ARG A 10 -3.45 3.79 -8.34
N MET A 11 -2.64 4.54 -9.10
CA MET A 11 -2.62 6.00 -9.03
C MET A 11 -3.98 6.56 -9.49
N ALA A 12 -4.52 6.04 -10.59
CA ALA A 12 -5.86 6.41 -11.06
C ALA A 12 -6.97 6.07 -10.03
N ALA A 13 -6.91 4.88 -9.40
CA ALA A 13 -7.86 4.48 -8.36
C ALA A 13 -7.77 5.36 -7.10
N ALA A 14 -6.59 5.93 -6.82
CA ALA A 14 -6.38 6.90 -5.75
C ALA A 14 -6.79 8.34 -6.14
N GLY A 15 -7.32 8.55 -7.36
CA GLY A 15 -7.63 9.88 -7.88
C GLY A 15 -6.39 10.72 -8.19
N VAL A 16 -5.23 10.10 -8.34
CA VAL A 16 -3.97 10.76 -8.67
C VAL A 16 -3.69 10.59 -10.17
N GLU A 17 -3.77 11.70 -10.90
CA GLU A 17 -3.33 11.75 -12.29
C GLU A 17 -1.84 12.08 -12.34
N LEU A 18 -1.03 11.12 -12.76
CA LEU A 18 0.40 11.32 -12.98
C LEU A 18 0.72 11.35 -14.47
N PRO A 19 1.58 12.29 -14.91
CA PRO A 19 2.22 12.22 -16.22
C PRO A 19 2.86 10.85 -16.43
N PRO A 20 2.72 10.24 -17.62
CA PRO A 20 3.27 8.92 -17.92
C PRO A 20 4.77 8.80 -17.61
N GLU A 21 5.53 9.88 -17.82
CA GLU A 21 6.97 9.95 -17.60
C GLU A 21 7.33 9.81 -16.11
N LEU A 22 6.48 10.31 -15.21
CA LEU A 22 6.68 10.16 -13.77
C LEU A 22 6.38 8.74 -13.29
N ILE A 23 5.47 8.01 -13.94
CA ILE A 23 5.17 6.62 -13.59
C ILE A 23 6.40 5.74 -13.80
N GLU A 24 7.15 5.95 -14.89
CA GLU A 24 8.39 5.23 -15.14
C GLU A 24 9.47 5.57 -14.11
N VAL A 25 9.62 6.86 -13.76
CA VAL A 25 10.57 7.30 -12.73
C VAL A 25 10.24 6.69 -11.37
N ILE A 26 8.96 6.66 -10.97
CA ILE A 26 8.52 6.06 -9.70
C ILE A 26 8.72 4.54 -9.73
N ALA A 27 8.38 3.87 -10.84
CA ALA A 27 8.60 2.43 -10.97
C ALA A 27 10.09 2.07 -10.86
N MET A 28 10.97 2.91 -11.41
CA MET A 28 12.42 2.73 -11.30
C MET A 28 12.93 3.00 -9.87
N ALA A 29 12.53 4.11 -9.25
CA ALA A 29 13.06 4.55 -7.96
C ALA A 29 12.47 3.77 -6.77
N ALA A 30 11.19 3.41 -6.84
CA ALA A 30 10.43 2.82 -5.75
C ALA A 30 9.92 1.40 -6.06
N GLY A 31 10.23 0.83 -7.23
CA GLY A 31 9.79 -0.50 -7.64
C GLY A 31 10.03 -1.60 -6.60
N PRO A 32 11.22 -1.69 -5.98
CA PRO A 32 11.47 -2.67 -4.91
C PRO A 32 10.55 -2.46 -3.70
N MET A 33 10.35 -1.22 -3.26
CA MET A 33 9.46 -0.89 -2.14
C MET A 33 8.01 -1.25 -2.45
N ILE A 34 7.52 -0.89 -3.64
CA ILE A 34 6.16 -1.25 -4.11
C ILE A 34 5.99 -2.76 -4.12
N THR A 35 7.00 -3.51 -4.57
CA THR A 35 6.98 -4.97 -4.57
C THR A 35 6.91 -5.54 -3.15
N SER A 36 7.67 -4.98 -2.20
CA SER A 36 7.59 -5.38 -0.79
C SER A 36 6.22 -5.12 -0.19
N LEU A 37 5.57 -4.00 -0.52
CA LEU A 37 4.20 -3.70 -0.08
C LEU A 37 3.18 -4.65 -0.71
N ASP A 38 3.36 -5.02 -1.98
CA ASP A 38 2.51 -6.01 -2.65
C ASP A 38 2.57 -7.38 -1.99
N ALA A 39 3.72 -7.76 -1.43
CA ALA A 39 3.85 -9.01 -0.67
C ALA A 39 2.96 -9.02 0.58
N LEU A 40 2.66 -7.86 1.18
CA LEU A 40 1.75 -7.76 2.32
C LEU A 40 0.30 -8.07 1.94
N LEU A 41 -0.10 -7.78 0.69
CA LEU A 41 -1.45 -8.10 0.20
C LEU A 41 -1.67 -9.60 -0.01
N ALA A 42 -0.58 -10.38 -0.11
CA ALA A 42 -0.65 -11.84 -0.24
C ALA A 42 -0.77 -12.56 1.11
N LEU A 43 -0.69 -11.83 2.23
CA LEU A 43 -0.85 -12.39 3.55
C LEU A 43 -2.32 -12.76 3.79
N ASP A 44 -2.54 -13.92 4.43
CA ASP A 44 -3.84 -14.27 4.98
C ASP A 44 -4.07 -13.50 6.28
N LEU A 45 -5.10 -12.66 6.30
CA LEU A 45 -5.46 -11.79 7.43
C LEU A 45 -6.81 -12.18 8.06
N GLY A 46 -7.40 -13.31 7.68
CA GLY A 46 -8.81 -13.63 7.95
C GLY A 46 -9.26 -13.44 9.40
N ASP A 47 -8.53 -14.01 10.36
CA ASP A 47 -8.89 -13.97 11.78
C ASP A 47 -8.20 -12.82 12.56
N LEU A 48 -7.50 -11.91 11.86
CA LEU A 48 -6.76 -10.83 12.50
C LEU A 48 -7.60 -9.55 12.61
N GLU A 49 -7.82 -9.11 13.84
CA GLU A 49 -8.39 -7.80 14.11
C GLU A 49 -7.44 -6.68 13.69
N PRO A 50 -7.87 -5.70 12.88
CA PRO A 50 -7.06 -4.55 12.52
C PRO A 50 -6.62 -3.76 13.75
N PHE A 51 -5.36 -3.34 13.77
CA PHE A 51 -4.88 -2.44 14.81
C PHE A 51 -5.60 -1.08 14.71
N SER A 52 -6.33 -0.70 15.77
CA SER A 52 -7.00 0.60 15.90
C SER A 52 -6.47 1.35 17.14
N PRO A 53 -5.59 2.35 16.97
CA PRO A 53 -4.99 3.09 18.09
C PRO A 53 -6.03 3.71 19.02
N ALA A 54 -7.14 4.22 18.47
CA ALA A 54 -8.19 4.91 19.22
C ALA A 54 -8.97 3.98 20.17
N ARG A 55 -8.97 2.66 19.94
CA ARG A 55 -9.60 1.67 20.83
C ARG A 55 -8.63 1.06 21.84
N ARG A 56 -7.37 0.85 21.45
CA ARG A 56 -6.38 0.16 22.31
C ARG A 56 -5.71 1.04 23.36
N LEU A 57 -5.45 2.32 23.08
CA LEU A 57 -4.76 3.20 24.02
C LEU A 57 -5.45 3.30 25.41
N PRO A 58 -6.79 3.41 25.51
CA PRO A 58 -7.47 3.42 26.81
C PRO A 58 -7.38 2.08 27.54
N ASP A 59 -7.49 0.96 26.82
CA ASP A 59 -7.47 -0.39 27.39
C ASP A 59 -6.05 -0.79 27.85
N ASP A 60 -5.02 -0.38 27.09
CA ASP A 60 -3.61 -0.60 27.42
C ASP A 60 -3.14 0.31 28.58
N ALA A 61 -3.73 1.49 28.76
CA ALA A 61 -3.43 2.40 29.87
C ALA A 61 -4.12 1.99 31.19
N ALA A 62 -5.10 1.10 31.14
CA ALA A 62 -5.82 0.58 32.30
C ALA A 62 -5.24 -0.75 32.85
N GLY A 63 -4.19 -1.29 32.20
CA GLY A 63 -3.47 -2.51 32.57
C GLY A 63 -2.18 -2.26 33.35
#